data_AF-A0A9W6TQ87-F1
#
_entry.id   AF-A0A9W6TQ87-F1
#
_cell.length_a   1.000
_cell.length_b   1.000
_cell.length_c   1.000
_cell.angle_alpha   90.00
_cell.angle_beta   90.00
_cell.angle_gamma   90.00
#
_symmetry.space_group_name_H-M   'P 1'
#
loop_
_entity.id
_entity.type
_entity.pdbx_description
1 polymer ?
#
loop_
_entity_poly.entity_id
_entity_poly.type
_entity_poly.pdbx_seq_one_letter_code
_entity_poly.pdbx_strand_id
1 'polypeptide(L)'
;MDSPMPSTGTEAPMQPSQTTEDGEGGRSPECEVVIVVPANSACGLPYRDLIGSLHGVPVAVPANWQCLFLAFFVSVTNVQTKKLTLSAANMAVADKVKQMVLDIVLANLRYDVKLGLVRPKEEPTHIYPSGTPPHSTEAATAMLFAHYTKMRAVSVKTAVPQAFWEVPTVLRGDGGVP
;
A
#
# COMPACT_ATOMS: atom_id res chain seq x y z
N MET A 1 38.57 -30.38 -71.16
CA MET A 1 39.26 -30.04 -69.91
C MET A 1 38.15 -29.73 -68.91
N ASP A 2 37.52 -30.74 -68.33
CA ASP A 2 37.92 -31.56 -67.17
C ASP A 2 37.78 -30.82 -65.82
N SER A 3 36.84 -31.33 -65.01
CA SER A 3 36.58 -31.07 -63.58
C SER A 3 37.79 -31.49 -62.71
N PRO A 4 37.91 -31.20 -61.38
CA PRO A 4 36.99 -31.71 -60.33
C PRO A 4 36.86 -30.87 -59.01
N MET A 5 35.89 -31.25 -58.15
CA MET A 5 35.85 -30.92 -56.70
C MET A 5 36.76 -31.88 -55.91
N PRO A 6 37.33 -31.51 -54.73
CA PRO A 6 36.78 -32.06 -53.47
C PRO A 6 36.98 -31.24 -52.16
N SER A 7 36.02 -31.42 -51.24
CA SER A 7 36.06 -31.73 -49.79
C SER A 7 37.15 -31.25 -48.79
N THR A 8 36.62 -30.85 -47.61
CA THR A 8 37.11 -31.05 -46.21
C THR A 8 38.30 -30.26 -45.63
N GLY A 9 37.97 -29.47 -44.59
CA GLY A 9 38.65 -29.45 -43.28
C GLY A 9 40.00 -28.73 -43.16
N THR A 10 40.08 -27.73 -42.26
CA THR A 10 41.10 -27.63 -41.18
C THR A 10 40.93 -26.28 -40.48
N GLU A 11 40.48 -26.37 -39.23
CA GLU A 11 40.55 -25.35 -38.20
C GLU A 11 42.02 -25.07 -37.85
N ALA A 12 42.43 -23.80 -37.87
CA ALA A 12 43.77 -23.34 -37.52
C ALA A 12 43.65 -21.89 -37.00
N PRO A 13 44.51 -21.45 -36.07
CA PRO A 13 44.06 -21.11 -34.72
C PRO A 13 43.91 -19.60 -34.50
N MET A 14 43.01 -19.29 -33.57
CA MET A 14 42.82 -17.97 -32.98
C MET A 14 44.13 -17.54 -32.29
N GLN A 15 44.86 -16.61 -32.92
CA GLN A 15 45.94 -15.89 -32.25
C GLN A 15 45.32 -14.92 -31.25
N PRO A 16 45.70 -14.98 -29.96
CA PRO A 16 45.23 -14.00 -28.99
C PRO A 16 45.96 -12.68 -29.23
N SER A 17 45.21 -11.66 -29.65
CA SER A 17 45.64 -10.29 -29.51
C SER A 17 45.83 -9.98 -28.02
N GLN A 18 47.05 -9.59 -27.69
CA GLN A 18 47.43 -9.07 -26.39
C GLN A 18 46.45 -7.96 -25.99
N THR A 19 45.68 -8.22 -24.93
CA THR A 19 44.89 -7.21 -24.26
C THR A 19 45.48 -7.09 -22.87
N THR A 20 45.94 -5.88 -22.59
CA THR A 20 46.57 -5.40 -21.37
C THR A 20 45.83 -5.91 -20.14
N GLU A 21 46.56 -6.58 -19.24
CA GLU A 21 46.07 -6.87 -17.89
C GLU A 21 46.09 -5.58 -17.07
N ASP A 22 45.07 -4.74 -17.26
CA ASP A 22 44.66 -3.79 -16.23
C ASP A 22 43.55 -4.46 -15.44
N GLY A 23 43.96 -5.10 -14.35
CA GLY A 23 43.07 -5.65 -13.34
C GLY A 23 42.32 -4.54 -12.62
N GLU A 24 41.35 -3.94 -13.27
CA GLU A 24 40.36 -3.08 -12.63
C GLU A 24 39.21 -3.96 -12.17
N GLY A 25 39.40 -4.58 -11.01
CA GLY A 25 38.32 -5.19 -10.25
C GLY A 25 37.30 -4.10 -9.96
N GLY A 26 36.28 -4.02 -10.82
CA GLY A 26 35.14 -3.12 -10.68
C GLY A 26 34.45 -3.41 -9.36
N ARG A 27 34.87 -2.67 -8.32
CA ARG A 27 34.23 -2.63 -7.02
C ARG A 27 32.80 -2.18 -7.27
N SER A 28 31.85 -3.11 -7.16
CA SER A 28 30.44 -2.75 -6.97
C SER A 28 30.40 -1.64 -5.93
N PRO A 29 29.63 -0.55 -6.12
CA PRO A 29 29.52 0.48 -5.09
C PRO A 29 29.09 -0.25 -3.83
N GLU A 30 30.02 -0.30 -2.88
CA GLU A 30 29.84 -0.96 -1.62
C GLU A 30 28.64 -0.25 -1.00
N CYS A 31 27.50 -0.93 -0.94
CA CYS A 31 26.30 -0.39 -0.33
C CYS A 31 26.64 -0.20 1.14
N GLU A 32 27.14 0.98 1.48
CA GLU A 32 27.41 1.35 2.85
C GLU A 32 26.05 1.44 3.54
N VAL A 33 25.81 0.51 4.46
CA VAL A 33 24.70 0.62 5.38
C VAL A 33 25.04 1.79 6.30
N VAL A 34 24.65 2.98 5.88
CA VAL A 34 24.67 4.15 6.74
C VAL A 34 23.66 3.86 7.83
N ILE A 35 24.17 3.52 9.02
CA ILE A 35 23.35 3.48 10.22
C ILE A 35 22.72 4.85 10.33
N VAL A 36 21.41 4.93 10.14
CA VAL A 36 20.64 6.12 10.52
C VAL A 36 20.79 6.22 12.02
N VAL A 37 21.79 6.99 12.47
CA VAL A 37 21.88 7.45 13.84
C VAL A 37 20.54 8.15 14.07
N PRO A 38 19.67 7.67 14.97
CA PRO A 38 18.47 8.41 15.31
C PRO A 38 18.97 9.77 15.73
N ALA A 39 18.56 10.82 15.03
CA ALA A 39 18.82 12.15 15.52
C ALA A 39 18.24 12.15 16.93
N ASN A 40 19.14 12.29 17.91
CA ASN A 40 18.86 12.26 19.34
C ASN A 40 17.82 13.35 19.71
N SER A 41 17.50 14.23 18.76
CA SER A 41 16.51 15.30 18.77
C SER A 41 15.12 14.92 18.24
N ALA A 42 14.92 13.80 17.54
CA ALA A 42 13.60 13.44 16.98
C ALA A 42 12.66 12.79 18.00
N CYS A 43 13.20 12.22 19.09
CA CYS A 43 12.43 11.66 20.19
C CYS A 43 11.95 12.81 21.10
N GLY A 44 10.76 13.34 20.82
CA GLY A 44 10.14 14.41 21.62
C GLY A 44 9.79 15.70 20.87
N LEU A 45 9.99 15.76 19.55
CA LEU A 45 9.49 16.90 18.77
C LEU A 45 7.96 16.95 18.83
N PRO A 46 7.34 18.13 19.03
CA PRO A 46 5.90 18.26 18.89
C PRO A 46 5.52 17.88 17.46
N TYR A 47 4.33 17.28 17.30
CA TYR A 47 3.85 16.72 16.03
C TYR A 47 4.08 17.63 14.79
N ARG A 48 3.93 18.95 14.94
CA ARG A 48 4.13 19.90 13.85
C ARG A 48 5.59 20.01 13.40
N ASP A 49 6.54 19.93 14.32
CA ASP A 49 7.96 20.03 14.03
C ASP A 49 8.48 18.72 13.42
N LEU A 50 7.91 17.58 13.86
CA LEU A 50 8.15 16.28 13.24
C LEU A 50 7.67 16.25 11.78
N ILE A 51 6.46 16.73 11.50
CA ILE A 51 5.95 16.78 10.12
C ILE A 51 6.74 17.80 9.28
N GLY A 52 7.14 18.93 9.88
CA GLY A 52 7.96 19.94 9.24
C GLY A 52 9.36 19.45 8.86
N SER A 53 9.98 18.56 9.64
CA SER A 53 11.29 17.98 9.32
C SER A 53 11.26 17.07 8.09
N LEU A 54 10.08 16.53 7.74
CA LEU A 54 9.82 15.77 6.51
C LEU A 54 9.41 16.68 5.34
N HIS A 55 9.56 18.00 5.48
CA HIS A 55 9.04 19.00 4.55
C HIS A 55 7.53 18.88 4.29
N GLY A 56 6.78 18.31 5.24
CA GLY A 56 5.34 18.16 5.15
C GLY A 56 4.59 19.26 5.90
N VAL A 57 3.28 19.30 5.69
CA VAL A 57 2.36 20.15 6.45
C VAL A 57 1.18 19.29 6.94
N PRO A 58 0.72 19.44 8.20
CA PRO A 58 -0.51 18.80 8.65
C PRO A 58 -1.70 19.25 7.80
N VAL A 59 -2.42 18.29 7.20
CA VAL A 59 -3.56 18.56 6.32
C VAL A 59 -4.84 18.04 6.95
N ALA A 60 -5.81 18.94 7.13
CA ALA A 60 -7.16 18.56 7.54
C ALA A 60 -7.90 17.92 6.35
N VAL A 61 -8.29 16.65 6.49
CA VAL A 61 -9.13 15.92 5.53
C VAL A 61 -10.59 15.88 6.00
N PRO A 62 -11.56 15.85 5.08
CA PRO A 62 -12.97 15.69 5.42
C PRO A 62 -13.25 14.42 6.25
N ALA A 63 -14.03 14.57 7.32
CA ALA A 63 -14.51 13.48 8.16
C ALA A 63 -15.77 12.84 7.56
N ASN A 64 -15.69 12.36 6.32
CA ASN A 64 -16.81 11.72 5.61
C ASN A 64 -16.68 10.20 5.58
N TRP A 65 -15.93 9.63 6.53
CA TRP A 65 -15.65 8.20 6.67
C TRP A 65 -14.91 7.58 5.45
N GLN A 66 -14.42 8.41 4.53
CA GLN A 66 -13.42 8.07 3.51
C GLN A 66 -12.06 8.71 3.85
N CYS A 67 -11.93 9.25 5.07
CA CYS A 67 -10.77 10.03 5.53
C CYS A 67 -9.47 9.25 5.45
N LEU A 68 -9.50 7.92 5.60
CA LEU A 68 -8.32 7.07 5.42
C LEU A 68 -7.73 7.21 4.00
N PHE A 69 -8.55 7.08 2.96
CA PHE A 69 -8.10 7.19 1.57
C PHE A 69 -7.68 8.62 1.22
N LEU A 70 -8.38 9.62 1.76
CA LEU A 70 -8.04 11.03 1.57
C LEU A 70 -6.72 11.38 2.26
N ALA A 71 -6.49 10.90 3.48
CA ALA A 71 -5.24 11.08 4.20
C ALA A 71 -4.09 10.40 3.46
N PHE A 72 -4.30 9.16 3.01
CA PHE A 72 -3.29 8.44 2.24
C PHE A 72 -2.96 9.15 0.93
N PHE A 73 -3.97 9.62 0.18
CA PHE A 73 -3.78 10.45 -1.01
C PHE A 73 -2.92 11.71 -0.73
N VAL A 74 -3.25 12.46 0.31
CA VAL A 74 -2.51 13.66 0.73
C VAL A 74 -1.06 13.32 1.07
N SER A 75 -0.83 12.21 1.78
CA SER A 75 0.51 11.76 2.16
C SER A 75 1.34 11.35 0.94
N VAL A 76 0.80 10.57 0.01
CA VAL A 76 1.57 10.08 -1.16
C VAL A 76 1.78 11.15 -2.23
N THR A 77 0.97 12.22 -2.24
CA THR A 77 1.13 13.34 -3.18
C THR A 77 1.77 14.59 -2.55
N ASN A 78 2.13 14.51 -1.26
CA ASN A 78 2.72 15.59 -0.48
C ASN A 78 1.96 16.93 -0.65
N VAL A 79 0.66 16.93 -0.37
CA VAL A 79 -0.17 18.13 -0.50
C VAL A 79 0.25 19.17 0.55
N GLN A 80 0.69 20.33 0.09
CA GLN A 80 1.21 21.40 0.96
C GLN A 80 0.15 22.41 1.42
N THR A 81 -1.10 21.97 1.61
CA THR A 81 -2.21 22.82 2.05
C THR A 81 -2.71 22.41 3.42
N LYS A 82 -3.05 23.37 4.29
CA LYS A 82 -3.57 23.08 5.65
C LYS A 82 -4.92 22.34 5.65
N LYS A 83 -5.67 22.43 4.55
CA LYS A 83 -6.98 21.79 4.37
C LYS A 83 -7.07 21.24 2.96
N LEU A 84 -7.57 20.02 2.85
CA LEU A 84 -7.81 19.39 1.55
C LEU A 84 -9.10 19.96 0.94
N THR A 85 -8.98 20.50 -0.28
CA THR A 85 -10.13 20.85 -1.11
C THR A 85 -10.44 19.70 -2.06
N LEU A 86 -11.67 19.18 -2.02
CA LEU A 86 -12.16 18.12 -2.90
C LEU A 86 -12.54 18.69 -4.28
N SER A 87 -11.55 19.12 -5.05
CA SER A 87 -11.73 19.47 -6.48
C SER A 87 -11.97 18.21 -7.31
N ALA A 88 -12.53 18.35 -8.52
CA ALA A 88 -12.73 17.22 -9.43
C ALA A 88 -11.42 16.46 -9.72
N ALA A 89 -10.31 17.18 -9.88
CA ALA A 89 -8.98 16.60 -10.09
C ALA A 89 -8.50 15.81 -8.87
N ASN A 90 -8.58 16.39 -7.66
CA ASN A 90 -8.15 15.72 -6.44
C ASN A 90 -9.01 14.49 -6.13
N MET A 91 -10.32 14.58 -6.39
CA MET A 91 -11.24 13.45 -6.21
C MET A 91 -10.89 12.29 -7.15
N ALA A 92 -10.58 12.55 -8.42
CA ALA A 92 -10.21 11.51 -9.36
C ALA A 92 -8.93 10.75 -8.93
N VAL A 93 -7.92 11.47 -8.44
CA VAL A 93 -6.68 10.83 -7.95
C VAL A 93 -6.95 10.05 -6.66
N ALA A 94 -7.68 10.63 -5.71
CA ALA A 94 -8.03 9.96 -4.46
C ALA A 94 -8.91 8.71 -4.68
N ASP A 95 -9.86 8.77 -5.63
CA ASP A 95 -10.65 7.61 -6.06
C ASP A 95 -9.76 6.51 -6.66
N LYS A 96 -8.76 6.89 -7.47
CA LYS A 96 -7.80 5.93 -8.02
C LYS A 96 -6.94 5.29 -6.94
N VAL A 97 -6.45 6.07 -5.98
CA VAL A 97 -5.70 5.56 -4.82
C VAL A 97 -6.55 4.57 -4.02
N LYS A 98 -7.80 4.93 -3.72
CA LYS A 98 -8.75 4.03 -3.05
C LYS A 98 -8.96 2.73 -3.83
N GLN A 99 -9.14 2.81 -5.15
CA GLN A 99 -9.31 1.62 -5.99
C GLN A 99 -8.10 0.70 -5.93
N MET A 100 -6.87 1.25 -5.99
CA MET A 100 -5.65 0.45 -5.91
C MET A 100 -5.49 -0.26 -4.56
N VAL A 101 -5.79 0.43 -3.45
CA VAL A 101 -5.77 -0.18 -2.11
C VAL A 101 -6.78 -1.33 -2.03
N LEU A 102 -8.01 -1.11 -2.52
CA LEU A 102 -9.05 -2.15 -2.50
C LEU A 102 -8.77 -3.28 -3.48
N ASP A 103 -8.08 -3.04 -4.59
CA ASP A 103 -7.61 -4.08 -5.51
C ASP A 103 -6.63 -5.02 -4.82
N ILE A 104 -5.70 -4.49 -4.01
CA ILE A 104 -4.77 -5.29 -3.22
C ILE A 104 -5.53 -6.12 -2.17
N VAL A 105 -6.47 -5.51 -1.45
CA VAL A 105 -7.32 -6.22 -0.48
C VAL A 105 -8.05 -7.37 -1.16
N LEU A 106 -8.71 -7.12 -2.30
CA LEU A 106 -9.45 -8.14 -3.05
C LEU A 106 -8.53 -9.25 -3.57
N ALA A 107 -7.36 -8.91 -4.09
CA ALA A 107 -6.39 -9.89 -4.61
C ALA A 107 -5.88 -10.84 -3.52
N ASN A 108 -5.67 -10.32 -2.31
CA ASN A 108 -5.09 -11.08 -1.20
C ASN A 108 -6.13 -11.73 -0.28
N LEU A 109 -7.38 -11.25 -0.26
CA LEU A 109 -8.41 -11.66 0.71
C LEU A 109 -8.57 -13.18 0.84
N ARG A 110 -8.53 -13.93 -0.27
CA ARG A 110 -8.61 -15.40 -0.24
C ARG A 110 -7.44 -16.02 0.53
N TYR A 111 -6.23 -15.50 0.35
CA TYR A 111 -5.03 -15.97 1.04
C TYR A 111 -5.01 -15.49 2.49
N ASP A 112 -5.39 -14.25 2.75
CA ASP A 112 -5.43 -13.67 4.10
C ASP A 112 -6.40 -14.43 5.01
N VAL A 113 -7.53 -14.90 4.48
CA VAL A 113 -8.46 -15.79 5.20
C VAL A 113 -7.82 -17.16 5.48
N LYS A 114 -7.11 -17.74 4.50
CA LYS A 114 -6.42 -19.04 4.69
C LYS A 114 -5.30 -18.96 5.73
N LEU A 115 -4.62 -17.82 5.79
CA LEU A 115 -3.54 -17.56 6.74
C LEU A 115 -4.06 -17.09 8.11
N GLY A 116 -5.37 -16.90 8.27
CA GLY A 116 -5.98 -16.44 9.51
C GLY A 116 -5.72 -14.96 9.83
N LEU A 117 -5.23 -14.18 8.86
CA LEU A 117 -5.03 -12.73 9.00
C LEU A 117 -6.36 -11.97 8.99
N VAL A 118 -7.35 -12.54 8.31
CA VAL A 118 -8.74 -12.05 8.30
C VAL A 118 -9.64 -13.12 8.90
N ARG A 119 -10.53 -12.72 9.81
CA ARG A 119 -11.52 -13.61 10.44
C ARG A 119 -12.87 -13.43 9.74
N PRO A 120 -13.15 -14.20 8.67
CA PRO A 120 -14.21 -13.84 7.73
C PRO A 120 -15.62 -13.89 8.32
N LYS A 121 -15.87 -14.60 9.42
CA LYS A 121 -17.18 -14.60 10.08
C LYS A 121 -17.41 -13.39 10.99
N GLU A 122 -16.34 -12.80 11.49
CA GLU A 122 -16.40 -11.67 12.42
C GLU A 122 -16.55 -10.35 11.66
N GLU A 123 -15.76 -10.18 10.59
CA GLU A 123 -15.75 -8.92 9.81
C GLU A 123 -17.15 -8.52 9.27
N PRO A 124 -17.96 -9.40 8.64
CA PRO A 124 -19.28 -9.01 8.15
C PRO A 124 -20.26 -8.69 9.28
N THR A 125 -20.13 -9.37 10.42
CA THR A 125 -20.97 -9.11 11.60
C THR A 125 -20.64 -7.75 12.19
N HIS A 126 -19.37 -7.32 12.10
CA HIS A 126 -18.95 -5.99 12.49
C HIS A 126 -19.45 -4.90 11.52
N ILE A 127 -19.29 -5.14 10.22
CA ILE A 127 -19.69 -4.19 9.16
C ILE A 127 -21.22 -4.05 9.07
N TYR A 128 -21.95 -5.14 9.32
CA TYR A 128 -23.42 -5.21 9.25
C TYR A 128 -24.01 -5.88 10.51
N PRO A 129 -24.06 -5.19 11.66
CA PRO A 129 -24.50 -5.78 12.93
C PRO A 129 -25.95 -6.29 12.92
N SER A 130 -26.81 -5.67 12.10
CA SER A 130 -28.22 -6.05 11.94
C SER A 130 -28.45 -7.10 10.85
N GLY A 131 -27.40 -7.60 10.19
CA GLY A 131 -27.49 -8.58 9.10
C GLY A 131 -27.58 -10.02 9.61
N THR A 132 -28.09 -10.92 8.76
CA THR A 132 -28.05 -12.36 9.05
C THR A 132 -26.59 -12.84 9.07
N PRO A 133 -26.13 -13.50 10.15
CA PRO A 133 -24.78 -14.01 10.21
C PRO A 133 -24.50 -15.04 9.13
N PRO A 134 -23.31 -15.02 8.51
CA PRO A 134 -22.96 -15.99 7.48
C PRO A 134 -22.84 -17.41 8.05
N HIS A 135 -23.46 -18.37 7.37
CA HIS A 135 -23.51 -19.77 7.82
C HIS A 135 -22.18 -20.51 7.67
N SER A 136 -21.30 -20.08 6.76
CA SER A 136 -19.98 -20.69 6.52
C SER A 136 -18.89 -19.65 6.32
N THR A 137 -17.63 -20.08 6.42
CA THR A 137 -16.45 -19.25 6.17
C THR A 137 -16.42 -18.77 4.72
N GLU A 138 -16.84 -19.60 3.77
CA GLU A 138 -16.93 -19.30 2.34
C GLU A 138 -17.99 -18.24 2.08
N ALA A 139 -19.18 -18.39 2.67
CA ALA A 139 -20.26 -17.41 2.56
C ALA A 139 -19.82 -16.06 3.13
N ALA A 140 -19.16 -16.09 4.29
CA ALA A 140 -18.64 -14.88 4.94
C ALA A 140 -17.54 -14.20 4.11
N THR A 141 -16.64 -14.98 3.52
CA THR A 141 -15.60 -14.48 2.61
C THR A 141 -16.22 -13.88 1.34
N ALA A 142 -17.24 -14.51 0.76
CA ALA A 142 -17.96 -13.99 -0.40
C ALA A 142 -18.67 -12.66 -0.08
N MET A 143 -19.25 -12.53 1.13
CA MET A 143 -19.81 -11.26 1.61
C MET A 143 -18.76 -10.16 1.70
N LEU A 144 -17.54 -10.46 2.16
CA LEU A 144 -16.43 -9.51 2.19
C LEU A 144 -15.99 -9.09 0.79
N PHE A 145 -15.87 -10.04 -0.15
CA PHE A 145 -15.59 -9.74 -1.56
C PHE A 145 -16.65 -8.79 -2.14
N ALA A 146 -17.93 -9.08 -1.93
CA ALA A 146 -19.01 -8.23 -2.39
C ALA A 146 -18.96 -6.84 -1.75
N HIS A 147 -18.69 -6.76 -0.45
CA HIS A 147 -18.56 -5.51 0.28
C HIS A 147 -17.43 -4.64 -0.30
N TYR A 148 -16.20 -5.16 -0.39
CA TYR A 148 -15.06 -4.39 -0.89
C TYR A 148 -15.21 -4.03 -2.37
N THR A 149 -15.81 -4.91 -3.18
CA THR A 149 -16.14 -4.60 -4.59
C THR A 149 -17.10 -3.43 -4.69
N LYS A 150 -18.14 -3.38 -3.85
CA LYS A 150 -19.06 -2.24 -3.76
C LYS A 150 -18.32 -0.99 -3.31
N MET A 151 -17.53 -1.06 -2.23
CA MET A 151 -16.80 0.08 -1.68
C MET A 151 -15.80 0.67 -2.68
N ARG A 152 -15.22 -0.15 -3.56
CA ARG A 152 -14.32 0.26 -4.63
C ARG A 152 -14.98 1.20 -5.64
N ALA A 153 -16.28 1.04 -5.91
CA ALA A 153 -17.02 1.89 -6.83
C ALA A 153 -17.56 3.18 -6.17
N VAL A 154 -17.56 3.27 -4.84
CA VAL A 154 -18.03 4.46 -4.11
C VAL A 154 -16.96 5.55 -4.15
N SER A 155 -17.33 6.75 -4.61
CA SER A 155 -16.40 7.89 -4.62
C SER A 155 -16.03 8.34 -3.21
N VAL A 156 -14.80 8.83 -3.05
CA VAL A 156 -14.25 9.39 -1.80
C VAL A 156 -15.02 10.62 -1.30
N LYS A 157 -15.84 11.26 -2.14
CA LYS A 157 -16.70 12.37 -1.71
C LYS A 157 -17.95 11.91 -0.96
N THR A 158 -18.39 10.67 -1.20
CA THR A 158 -19.63 10.14 -0.65
C THR A 158 -19.45 9.88 0.84
N ALA A 159 -20.30 10.53 1.65
CA ALA A 159 -20.37 10.24 3.07
C ALA A 159 -20.86 8.80 3.28
N VAL A 160 -20.12 8.02 4.06
CA VAL A 160 -20.56 6.68 4.48
C VAL A 160 -21.46 6.83 5.70
N PRO A 161 -22.56 6.07 5.82
CA PRO A 161 -23.39 6.08 7.04
C PRO A 161 -22.56 5.75 8.27
N GLN A 162 -22.76 6.51 9.35
CA GLN A 162 -22.04 6.36 10.61
C GLN A 162 -22.18 4.96 11.24
N ALA A 163 -23.32 4.31 11.01
CA ALA A 163 -23.61 2.95 11.48
C ALA A 163 -22.61 1.88 11.00
N PHE A 164 -21.81 2.14 9.96
CA PHE A 164 -20.75 1.22 9.53
C PHE A 164 -19.55 1.13 10.48
N TRP A 165 -19.40 2.09 11.40
CA TRP A 165 -18.21 2.23 12.26
C TRP A 165 -18.53 2.51 13.73
N GLU A 166 -19.82 2.56 14.11
CA GLU A 166 -20.23 2.49 15.51
C GLU A 166 -20.03 1.07 16.01
N VAL A 167 -18.80 0.76 16.41
CA VAL A 167 -18.61 -0.25 17.46
C VAL A 167 -19.26 0.36 18.70
N PRO A 168 -20.15 -0.35 19.43
CA PRO A 168 -20.55 0.09 20.74
C PRO A 168 -19.33 0.00 21.66
N THR A 169 -18.49 1.03 21.65
CA THR A 169 -17.46 1.22 22.65
C THR A 169 -18.20 1.59 23.93
N VAL A 170 -18.51 0.59 24.75
CA VAL A 170 -18.91 0.83 26.13
C VAL A 170 -17.70 1.42 26.82
N LEU A 171 -17.64 2.75 26.88
CA LEU A 171 -16.79 3.43 27.84
C LEU A 171 -17.34 3.07 29.22
N ARG A 172 -16.78 2.05 29.87
CA ARG A 172 -16.96 1.89 31.32
C ARG A 172 -16.22 3.07 31.94
N GLY A 173 -16.98 4.13 32.24
CA GLY A 173 -16.54 5.12 33.19
C GLY A 173 -16.55 4.45 34.56
N ASP A 174 -15.38 4.37 35.17
CA ASP A 174 -15.21 3.98 36.55
C ASP A 174 -15.90 5.06 37.38
N GLY A 175 -17.19 4.87 37.63
CA GLY A 175 -18.00 5.75 38.46
C GLY A 175 -17.42 5.76 39.86
N GLY A 176 -16.51 6.71 40.12
CA GLY A 176 -16.18 7.14 41.46
C GLY A 176 -17.46 7.65 42.10
N VAL A 177 -18.02 6.84 42.99
CA VAL A 177 -19.11 7.24 43.88
C VAL A 177 -18.48 8.13 44.97
N PRO A 178 -19.04 9.31 45.25
CA PRO A 178 -18.59 10.18 46.34
C PRO A 178 -18.85 9.57 47.73
#